data_AF-A0AAV5LTL6-F1
#
_entry.id   AF-A0AAV5LTL6-F1
#
_cell.length_a   1.000
_cell.length_b   1.000
_cell.length_c   1.000
_cell.angle_alpha   90.00
_cell.angle_beta   90.00
_cell.angle_gamma   90.00
#
_symmetry.space_group_name_H-M   'P 1'
#
loop_
_entity.id
_entity.type
_entity.pdbx_description
1 polymer ?
#
loop_
_entity_poly.entity_id
_entity_poly.type
_entity_poly.pdbx_seq_one_letter_code
_entity_poly.pdbx_strand_id
1 'polypeptide(L)'
;METVVMGKVESGTVHEGDSLLLMPSKAQVKVLAIYCDEDKATRAGPGENLLVKLSGIEEEDILSGFGLCSVAKPIPTVTEFTAQLQILELLDNAIFTAGYKAVLHIHSVVE
;
A
#
# COMPACT_ATOMS: atom_id res chain seq x y z
N MET A 1 13.30 2.11 -16.58
CA MET A 1 13.61 0.94 -15.76
C MET A 1 12.33 0.19 -15.43
N GLU A 2 12.46 -1.03 -14.92
CA GLU A 2 11.34 -1.88 -14.51
C GLU A 2 11.53 -2.28 -13.05
N THR A 3 10.50 -2.13 -12.24
CA THR A 3 10.53 -2.41 -10.80
C THR A 3 9.46 -3.45 -10.48
N VAL A 4 9.77 -4.45 -9.64
CA VAL A 4 8.81 -5.48 -9.24
C VAL A 4 8.39 -5.24 -7.80
N VAL A 5 7.10 -5.14 -7.56
CA VAL A 5 6.53 -4.98 -6.22
C VAL A 5 5.63 -6.17 -5.86
N MET A 6 5.55 -6.48 -4.58
CA MET A 6 4.66 -7.52 -4.06
C MET A 6 3.58 -6.89 -3.19
N GLY A 7 2.35 -7.38 -3.30
CA GLY A 7 1.27 -6.96 -2.41
C GLY A 7 -0.02 -7.73 -2.65
N LYS A 8 -1.01 -7.45 -1.81
CA LYS A 8 -2.35 -8.02 -1.94
C LYS A 8 -3.31 -6.99 -2.53
N VAL A 9 -4.21 -7.42 -3.41
CA VAL A 9 -5.29 -6.55 -3.89
C VAL A 9 -6.34 -6.41 -2.79
N GLU A 10 -6.43 -5.23 -2.18
CA GLU A 10 -7.44 -4.96 -1.14
C GLU A 10 -8.78 -4.50 -1.75
N SER A 11 -8.77 -3.86 -2.91
CA SER A 11 -9.98 -3.36 -3.57
C SER A 11 -9.79 -3.17 -5.08
N GLY A 12 -10.87 -3.33 -5.83
CA GLY A 12 -10.88 -3.19 -7.29
C GLY A 12 -10.19 -4.36 -8.00
N THR A 13 -9.79 -4.13 -9.25
CA THR A 13 -9.09 -5.12 -10.08
C THR A 13 -7.95 -4.44 -10.82
N VAL A 14 -6.86 -5.16 -11.05
CA VAL A 14 -5.71 -4.69 -11.82
C VAL A 14 -5.53 -5.55 -13.06
N HIS A 15 -5.21 -4.93 -14.19
CA HIS A 15 -4.96 -5.58 -15.47
C HIS A 15 -3.56 -5.25 -15.98
N GLU A 16 -3.00 -6.18 -16.77
CA GLU A 16 -1.79 -5.89 -17.53
C GLU A 16 -2.04 -4.71 -18.48
N GLY A 17 -1.17 -3.71 -18.43
CA GLY A 17 -1.29 -2.47 -19.20
C GLY A 17 -1.96 -1.31 -18.46
N ASP A 18 -2.54 -1.53 -17.28
CA ASP A 18 -3.19 -0.48 -16.50
C ASP A 18 -2.22 0.63 -16.10
N SER A 19 -2.72 1.86 -16.08
CA SER A 19 -2.02 3.02 -15.51
C SER A 19 -2.58 3.31 -14.13
N LEU A 20 -1.71 3.28 -13.12
CA LEU A 20 -2.04 3.44 -11.71
C LEU A 20 -1.26 4.60 -11.10
N LEU A 21 -1.64 4.98 -9.89
CA LEU A 21 -0.95 5.97 -9.09
C LEU A 21 -0.36 5.28 -7.85
N LEU A 22 0.94 5.49 -7.60
CA LEU A 22 1.59 5.09 -6.37
C LEU A 22 1.42 6.19 -5.32
N MET A 23 0.88 5.84 -4.16
CA MET A 23 0.66 6.75 -3.04
C MET A 23 1.59 6.37 -1.88
N PRO A 24 2.12 7.36 -1.14
CA PRO A 24 1.75 8.77 -1.13
C PRO A 24 2.49 9.67 -2.13
N SER A 25 3.49 9.17 -2.86
CA SER A 25 4.34 9.97 -3.76
C SER A 25 3.61 10.56 -4.98
N LYS A 26 2.41 10.06 -5.30
CA LYS A 26 1.62 10.41 -6.49
C LYS A 26 2.35 10.14 -7.81
N ALA A 27 3.30 9.21 -7.81
CA ALA A 27 3.98 8.80 -9.03
C ALA A 27 3.02 8.01 -9.93
N GLN A 28 3.01 8.34 -11.23
CA GLN A 28 2.27 7.56 -12.22
C GLN A 28 3.09 6.35 -12.63
N VAL A 29 2.48 5.18 -12.55
CA VAL A 29 3.13 3.92 -12.90
C VAL A 29 2.27 3.14 -13.88
N LYS A 30 2.91 2.34 -14.72
CA LYS A 30 2.22 1.44 -15.65
C LYS A 30 2.52 -0.01 -15.33
N VAL A 31 1.47 -0.82 -15.24
CA VAL A 31 1.54 -2.26 -15.00
C VAL A 31 2.01 -2.94 -16.28
N LEU A 32 3.18 -3.57 -16.24
CA LEU A 32 3.75 -4.32 -17.35
C LEU A 32 3.38 -5.79 -17.33
N ALA A 33 3.28 -6.39 -16.14
CA ALA A 33 2.89 -7.78 -15.96
C ALA A 33 2.39 -7.99 -14.52
N ILE A 34 1.53 -8.98 -14.36
CA ILE A 34 1.01 -9.43 -13.06
C ILE A 34 1.29 -10.93 -12.98
N TYR A 35 1.75 -11.37 -11.82
CA TYR A 35 1.93 -12.78 -11.51
C TYR A 35 1.17 -13.10 -10.23
N CYS A 36 0.31 -14.10 -10.29
CA CYS A 36 -0.31 -14.72 -9.12
C CYS A 36 0.54 -15.94 -8.77
N ASP A 37 1.24 -15.91 -7.64
CA ASP A 37 2.27 -16.90 -7.30
C ASP A 37 3.34 -17.01 -8.41
N GLU A 38 3.42 -18.13 -9.13
CA GLU A 38 4.35 -18.32 -10.27
C GLU A 38 3.69 -18.16 -11.65
N ASP A 39 2.37 -18.02 -11.70
CA ASP A 39 1.62 -17.97 -12.95
C ASP A 39 1.38 -16.54 -13.41
N LYS A 40 1.73 -16.24 -14.66
CA LYS A 40 1.43 -14.94 -15.27
C LYS A 40 -0.08 -14.80 -15.45
N ALA A 41 -0.65 -13.73 -14.92
CA ALA A 41 -2.05 -13.39 -15.03
C ALA A 41 -2.25 -12.09 -15.85
N THR A 42 -3.34 -12.02 -16.62
CA THR A 42 -3.72 -10.80 -17.35
C THR A 42 -4.55 -9.84 -16.49
N ARG A 43 -5.16 -10.37 -15.43
CA ARG A 43 -6.03 -9.65 -14.50
C ARG A 43 -5.96 -10.31 -13.13
N ALA A 44 -6.04 -9.49 -12.10
CA ALA A 44 -6.18 -9.93 -10.72
C ALA A 44 -7.25 -9.13 -9.95
N GLY A 45 -7.85 -9.77 -8.96
CA GLY A 45 -8.96 -9.23 -8.15
C GLY A 45 -8.69 -9.25 -6.65
N PRO A 46 -9.63 -8.77 -5.83
CA PRO A 46 -9.43 -8.63 -4.39
C PRO A 46 -9.13 -9.97 -3.70
N GLY A 47 -8.19 -9.95 -2.77
CA GLY A 47 -7.73 -11.11 -2.02
C GLY A 47 -6.53 -11.85 -2.62
N GLU A 48 -6.17 -11.57 -3.88
CA GLU A 48 -5.01 -12.18 -4.52
C GLU A 48 -3.71 -11.49 -4.09
N ASN A 49 -2.69 -12.30 -3.80
CA ASN A 49 -1.32 -11.84 -3.58
C ASN A 49 -0.59 -11.88 -4.92
N LEU A 50 -0.01 -10.75 -5.30
CA LEU A 50 0.55 -10.53 -6.63
C LEU A 50 1.99 -10.08 -6.55
N LEU A 51 2.76 -10.52 -7.54
CA LEU A 51 3.95 -9.83 -8.00
C LEU A 51 3.58 -8.97 -9.20
N VAL A 52 3.75 -7.67 -9.09
CA VAL A 52 3.39 -6.70 -10.13
C VAL A 52 4.66 -6.05 -10.66
N LYS A 53 4.89 -6.21 -11.96
CA LYS A 53 5.98 -5.53 -12.67
C LYS A 53 5.49 -4.15 -13.12
N LEU A 54 6.18 -3.11 -12.69
CA LEU A 54 5.85 -1.72 -12.93
C LEU A 54 6.91 -1.04 -13.79
N SER A 55 6.48 0.01 -14.50
CA SER A 55 7.35 0.98 -15.17
C SER A 55 6.97 2.39 -14.77
N GLY A 56 7.94 3.31 -14.88
CA GLY A 56 7.77 4.72 -14.54
C GLY A 56 8.20 5.08 -13.11
N ILE A 57 8.82 4.14 -12.38
CA ILE A 57 9.37 4.40 -11.05
C ILE A 57 10.59 3.52 -10.77
N GLU A 58 11.54 4.06 -10.02
CA GLU A 58 12.74 3.35 -9.56
C GLU A 58 12.48 2.69 -8.19
N GLU A 59 13.22 1.63 -7.90
CA GLU A 59 13.10 0.88 -6.63
C GLU A 59 13.39 1.77 -5.40
N GLU A 60 14.32 2.73 -5.53
CA GLU A 60 14.70 3.66 -4.47
C GLU A 60 13.59 4.66 -4.08
N ASP A 61 12.61 4.88 -4.97
CA ASP A 61 11.48 5.78 -4.74
C ASP A 61 10.26 5.08 -4.11
N ILE A 62 10.38 3.77 -3.82
CA ILE A 62 9.30 2.96 -3.24
C ILE A 62 9.68 2.52 -1.84
N LEU A 63 8.79 2.78 -0.88
CA LEU A 63 8.90 2.27 0.48
C LEU A 63 7.81 1.23 0.76
N SER A 64 8.12 0.27 1.63
CA SER A 64 7.12 -0.65 2.17
C SER A 64 6.00 0.16 2.84
N GLY A 65 4.75 -0.14 2.48
CA GLY A 65 3.58 0.63 2.90
C GLY A 65 2.96 1.51 1.83
N PHE A 66 3.68 1.79 0.74
CA PHE A 66 3.11 2.53 -0.37
C PHE A 66 2.03 1.70 -1.06
N GLY A 67 0.95 2.38 -1.47
CA GLY A 67 -0.24 1.75 -2.05
C GLY A 67 -0.43 2.13 -3.51
N LEU A 68 -0.75 1.15 -4.35
CA LEU A 68 -1.22 1.39 -5.71
C LEU A 68 -2.72 1.67 -5.72
N CYS A 69 -3.13 2.70 -6.45
CA CYS A 69 -4.55 3.04 -6.59
C CYS A 69 -4.91 3.52 -8.01
N SER A 70 -6.21 3.60 -8.27
CA SER A 70 -6.73 4.11 -9.54
C SER A 70 -6.44 5.60 -9.69
N VAL A 71 -6.01 6.01 -10.90
CA VAL A 71 -5.84 7.43 -11.25
C VAL A 71 -7.17 8.20 -11.18
N ALA A 72 -8.29 7.55 -11.49
CA ALA A 72 -9.61 8.18 -11.43
C ALA A 72 -10.13 8.35 -9.99
N LYS A 73 -9.64 7.54 -9.05
CA LYS A 73 -10.05 7.56 -7.65
C LYS A 73 -8.84 7.36 -6.74
N PRO A 74 -7.96 8.37 -6.61
CA PRO A 74 -6.76 8.27 -5.80
C PRO A 74 -7.11 8.14 -4.31
N ILE A 75 -6.27 7.42 -3.56
CA ILE A 75 -6.41 7.27 -2.10
C ILE A 75 -5.97 8.58 -1.42
N PRO A 76 -6.74 9.13 -0.48
CA PRO A 76 -6.33 10.29 0.30
C PRO A 76 -5.19 9.92 1.26
N THR A 77 -4.18 10.78 1.35
CA THR A 77 -3.04 10.62 2.26
C THR A 77 -3.00 11.80 3.21
N VAL A 78 -2.97 11.54 4.51
CA VAL A 78 -3.04 12.55 5.58
C VAL A 78 -1.98 12.25 6.63
N THR A 79 -1.54 13.30 7.34
CA THR A 79 -0.62 13.17 8.48
C THR A 79 -1.35 13.16 9.83
N GLU A 80 -2.65 13.42 9.84
CA GLU A 80 -3.49 13.45 11.03
C GLU A 80 -4.87 12.89 10.70
N PHE A 81 -5.41 12.08 11.60
CA PHE A 81 -6.76 11.52 11.51
C PHE A 81 -7.35 11.29 12.90
N THR A 82 -8.68 11.25 12.98
CA THR A 82 -9.40 10.88 14.20
C THR A 82 -9.82 9.42 14.10
N ALA A 83 -9.59 8.64 15.17
CA ALA A 83 -9.99 7.25 15.26
C ALA A 83 -10.55 6.90 16.63
N GLN A 84 -11.36 5.85 16.68
CA GLN A 84 -11.79 5.23 17.92
C GLN A 84 -10.77 4.17 18.32
N LEU A 85 -10.29 4.24 19.56
CA LEU A 85 -9.32 3.30 20.10
C LEU A 85 -9.98 2.42 21.15
N GLN A 86 -9.72 1.11 21.07
CA GLN A 86 -9.98 0.18 22.16
C GLN A 86 -8.64 -0.12 22.84
N ILE A 87 -8.51 0.29 24.09
CA ILE A 87 -7.30 0.05 24.89
C ILE A 87 -7.43 -1.34 25.51
N LEU A 88 -6.54 -2.25 25.14
CA LEU A 88 -6.50 -3.62 25.68
C LEU A 88 -5.57 -3.71 26.89
N GLU A 89 -4.30 -3.41 26.68
CA GLU A 89 -3.25 -3.43 27.70
C GLU A 89 -2.29 -2.26 27.44
N LEU A 90 -1.77 -1.71 28.53
CA LEU A 90 -0.73 -0.68 28.51
C LEU A 90 0.51 -1.25 29.22
N LEU A 91 1.69 -0.74 28.85
CA LEU A 91 2.93 -1.05 29.56
C LEU A 91 2.81 -0.73 31.06
N ASP A 92 3.54 -1.45 31.90
CA ASP A 92 3.52 -1.24 33.35
C ASP A 92 3.78 0.24 33.71
N ASN A 93 2.88 0.82 34.50
CA ASN A 93 2.87 2.23 34.91
C ASN A 93 2.69 3.25 33.78
N ALA A 94 2.32 2.83 32.57
CA ALA A 94 2.01 3.75 31.48
C ALA A 94 0.57 4.29 31.58
N ILE A 95 0.42 5.60 31.41
CA ILE A 95 -0.87 6.28 31.35
C ILE A 95 -1.04 6.83 29.93
N PHE A 96 -2.14 6.45 29.27
CA PHE A 96 -2.48 6.97 27.95
C PHE A 96 -3.07 8.38 28.08
N THR A 97 -2.31 9.40 27.67
CA THR A 97 -2.69 10.81 27.77
C THR A 97 -2.23 11.60 26.54
N ALA A 98 -2.59 12.87 26.43
CA ALA A 98 -2.16 13.73 25.33
C ALA A 98 -0.62 13.76 25.23
N GLY A 99 -0.10 13.56 24.01
CA GLY A 99 1.33 13.47 23.75
C GLY A 99 1.95 12.09 24.00
N TYR A 100 1.14 11.06 24.32
CA TYR A 100 1.61 9.69 24.37
C TYR A 100 2.24 9.27 23.03
N LYS A 101 3.47 8.76 23.08
CA LYS A 101 4.19 8.27 21.90
C LYS A 101 3.94 6.78 21.73
N ALA A 102 3.53 6.38 20.55
CA ALA A 102 3.30 4.99 20.19
C ALA A 102 3.75 4.76 18.75
N VAL A 103 3.94 3.49 18.41
CA VAL A 103 4.11 3.04 17.03
C VAL A 103 2.73 2.70 16.47
N LEU A 104 2.43 3.20 15.29
CA LEU A 104 1.21 2.97 14.54
C LEU A 104 1.48 1.95 13.43
N HIS A 105 0.86 0.78 13.55
CA HIS A 105 0.89 -0.24 12.52
C HIS A 105 -0.35 -0.11 11.63
N ILE A 106 -0.17 0.13 10.33
CA ILE A 106 -1.25 0.21 9.34
C ILE A 106 -0.89 -0.68 8.16
N HIS A 107 -1.69 -1.72 7.89
CA HIS A 107 -1.43 -2.68 6.80
C HIS A 107 0.02 -3.21 6.82
N SER A 108 0.81 -2.87 5.80
CA SER A 108 2.21 -3.27 5.65
C SER A 108 3.22 -2.22 6.14
N VAL A 109 2.74 -1.07 6.63
CA VAL A 109 3.59 0.00 7.17
C VAL A 109 3.59 -0.01 8.70
N VAL A 110 4.73 0.35 9.25
CA VAL A 110 4.95 0.58 10.68
C VAL A 110 5.61 1.94 10.82
N GLU A 111 5.01 2.84 11.60
CA GLU A 111 5.50 4.20 11.85
C GLU A 111 5.57 4.53 13.34
#